data_AF-A0A8J7ABY0-F1
#
_entry.id   AF-A0A8J7ABY0-F1
#
_cell.length_a   1.000
_cell.length_b   1.000
_cell.length_c   1.000
_cell.angle_alpha   90.00
_cell.angle_beta   90.00
_cell.angle_gamma   90.00
#
_symmetry.space_group_name_H-M   'P 1'
#
loop_
_entity.id
_entity.type
_entity.pdbx_description
1 polymer ?
#
loop_
_entity_poly.entity_id
_entity_poly.type
_entity_poly.pdbx_seq_one_letter_code
_entity_poly.pdbx_strand_id
1 'polypeptide(L)'
;MIHGTVVGLQARMSVIILPPEHSGVEIECVIDTGFEGFLTLPPSVIAALGLPYLININANLANNSSVETNVYLATVVWNGVERNIAALMGRRPLIGTALLENYHLSIDFCERGTVLVDEIL
;
A
#
# COMPACT_ATOMS: atom_id res chain seq x y z
N MET A 1 3.87 -15.23 4.88
CA MET A 1 4.57 -14.89 3.64
C MET A 1 3.55 -14.34 2.66
N ILE A 2 3.86 -13.20 2.05
CA ILE A 2 3.00 -12.53 1.07
C ILE A 2 3.71 -12.58 -0.27
N HIS A 3 2.98 -12.94 -1.32
CA HIS A 3 3.52 -13.13 -2.66
C HIS A 3 3.02 -12.06 -3.61
N GLY A 4 3.84 -11.74 -4.59
CA GLY A 4 3.54 -10.86 -5.70
C GLY A 4 4.34 -11.24 -6.93
N THR A 5 4.31 -10.37 -7.94
CA THR A 5 4.99 -10.60 -9.21
C THR A 5 5.50 -9.30 -9.79
N VAL A 6 6.57 -9.38 -10.59
CA VAL A 6 7.04 -8.27 -11.41
C VAL A 6 6.28 -8.24 -12.73
N VAL A 7 5.68 -7.09 -13.07
CA VAL A 7 5.00 -6.84 -14.35
C VAL A 7 5.46 -5.50 -14.89
N GLY A 8 6.05 -5.47 -16.09
CA GLY A 8 6.48 -4.21 -16.71
C GLY A 8 7.43 -3.40 -15.81
N LEU A 9 8.40 -4.08 -15.20
CA LEU A 9 9.38 -3.54 -14.24
C LEU A 9 8.81 -3.05 -12.90
N GLN A 10 7.55 -3.33 -12.60
CA GLN A 10 6.94 -2.98 -11.32
C GLN A 10 6.81 -4.21 -10.43
N ALA A 11 7.36 -4.16 -9.22
CA ALA A 11 7.07 -5.13 -8.18
C ALA A 11 5.64 -4.91 -7.69
N ARG A 12 4.74 -5.84 -7.98
CA ARG A 12 3.31 -5.74 -7.65
C ARG A 12 2.91 -6.77 -6.61
N MET A 13 2.04 -6.35 -5.71
CA MET A 13 1.50 -7.18 -4.64
C MET A 13 0.08 -6.72 -4.33
N SER A 14 -0.82 -7.67 -4.10
CA SER A 14 -2.17 -7.37 -3.64
C SER A 14 -2.21 -7.18 -2.13
N VAL A 15 -3.04 -6.24 -1.68
CA VAL A 15 -3.45 -6.10 -0.29
C VAL A 15 -4.96 -6.21 -0.18
N ILE A 16 -5.46 -6.94 0.82
CA ILE A 16 -6.89 -6.98 1.12
C ILE A 16 -7.20 -5.82 2.05
N ILE A 17 -8.15 -4.98 1.66
CA ILE A 17 -8.68 -3.88 2.48
C ILE A 17 -10.07 -4.28 2.95
N LEU A 18 -10.33 -4.14 4.25
CA LEU A 18 -11.62 -4.43 4.87
C LEU A 18 -12.41 -3.12 5.03
N PRO A 19 -13.49 -2.91 4.25
CA PRO A 19 -14.39 -1.78 4.45
C PRO A 19 -15.22 -1.96 5.73
N PRO A 20 -15.74 -0.89 6.34
CA PRO A 20 -16.53 -0.99 7.57
C PRO A 20 -17.79 -1.87 7.48
N GLU A 21 -18.43 -1.95 6.31
CA GLU A 21 -19.73 -2.62 6.13
C GLU A 21 -19.77 -3.70 5.03
N HIS A 22 -18.60 -4.06 4.47
CA HIS A 22 -18.53 -4.96 3.31
C HIS A 22 -17.46 -6.03 3.46
N SER A 23 -17.54 -7.05 2.59
CA SER A 23 -16.47 -8.03 2.43
C SER A 23 -15.18 -7.35 1.98
N GLY A 24 -14.05 -7.92 2.38
CA GLY A 24 -12.73 -7.43 1.97
C GLY A 24 -12.58 -7.32 0.45
N VAL A 25 -11.89 -6.27 0.00
CA VAL A 25 -11.59 -5.99 -1.40
C VAL A 25 -10.08 -6.12 -1.61
N GLU A 26 -9.69 -6.91 -2.60
CA GLU A 26 -8.30 -7.06 -3.00
C GLU A 26 -7.89 -5.91 -3.94
N ILE A 27 -6.81 -5.22 -3.61
CA ILE A 27 -6.26 -4.11 -4.40
C ILE A 27 -4.82 -4.44 -4.77
N GLU A 28 -4.54 -4.52 -6.08
CA GLU A 28 -3.17 -4.63 -6.59
C GLU A 28 -2.44 -3.29 -6.41
N CYS A 29 -1.29 -3.35 -5.74
CA CYS A 29 -0.43 -2.22 -5.46
C CYS A 29 0.96 -2.42 -6.07
N VAL A 30 1.64 -1.31 -6.35
CA VAL A 30 3.08 -1.32 -6.63
C VAL A 30 3.83 -1.11 -5.32
N ILE A 31 4.87 -1.88 -5.06
CA ILE A 31 5.77 -1.61 -3.94
C ILE A 31 6.65 -0.42 -4.30
N ASP A 32 6.63 0.61 -3.45
CA ASP A 32 7.43 1.82 -3.60
C ASP A 32 8.33 2.00 -2.38
N THR A 33 9.59 1.60 -2.52
CA THR A 33 10.59 1.74 -1.46
C THR A 33 11.03 3.19 -1.23
N GLY A 34 10.63 4.13 -2.09
CA GLY A 34 10.82 5.57 -1.90
C GLY A 34 9.67 6.25 -1.16
N PHE A 35 8.61 5.51 -0.82
CA PHE A 35 7.47 6.01 -0.07
C PHE A 35 7.50 5.51 1.37
N GLU A 36 7.73 6.41 2.33
CA GLU A 36 7.84 6.08 3.77
C GLU A 36 6.50 5.81 4.47
N GLY A 37 5.37 6.08 3.82
CA GLY A 37 4.04 5.81 4.38
C GLY A 37 3.63 4.34 4.26
N PHE A 38 2.39 4.03 4.70
CA PHE A 38 1.87 2.65 4.62
C PHE A 38 1.32 2.33 3.24
N LEU A 39 0.30 3.08 2.82
CA LEU A 39 -0.47 2.80 1.61
C LEU A 39 -0.87 4.12 0.94
N THR A 40 -0.87 4.16 -0.39
CA THR A 40 -1.64 5.17 -1.13
C THR A 40 -2.84 4.53 -1.82
N LEU A 41 -3.95 5.25 -1.94
CA LEU A 41 -5.14 4.80 -2.67
C LEU A 41 -5.72 5.92 -3.55
N PRO A 42 -6.23 5.59 -4.74
CA PRO A 42 -7.00 6.52 -5.57
C PRO A 42 -8.23 7.07 -4.83
N PRO A 43 -8.61 8.34 -5.07
CA PRO A 43 -9.82 8.93 -4.48
C PRO A 43 -11.08 8.10 -4.76
N SER A 44 -11.16 7.49 -5.95
CA SER A 44 -12.28 6.61 -6.33
C SER A 44 -12.35 5.35 -5.47
N VAL A 45 -11.21 4.74 -5.13
CA VAL A 45 -11.15 3.56 -4.25
C VAL A 45 -11.51 3.97 -2.82
N ILE A 46 -10.95 5.07 -2.31
CA ILE A 46 -11.28 5.61 -0.98
C ILE A 46 -12.80 5.84 -0.84
N ALA A 47 -13.41 6.49 -1.84
CA ALA A 47 -14.85 6.76 -1.85
C ALA A 47 -15.68 5.47 -1.95
N ALA A 48 -15.28 4.54 -2.83
CA ALA A 48 -16.00 3.27 -3.00
C ALA A 48 -15.96 2.37 -1.76
N LEU A 49 -14.85 2.40 -1.01
CA LEU A 49 -14.70 1.63 0.23
C LEU A 49 -15.22 2.38 1.46
N GLY A 50 -15.66 3.64 1.32
CA GLY A 50 -16.18 4.45 2.42
C GLY A 50 -15.16 4.67 3.55
N LEU A 51 -13.87 4.80 3.22
CA LEU A 51 -12.83 4.88 4.25
C LEU A 51 -12.99 6.16 5.10
N PRO A 52 -12.89 6.08 6.45
CA PRO A 52 -12.98 7.25 7.32
C PRO A 52 -11.85 8.24 7.08
N TYR A 53 -12.18 9.52 6.94
CA TYR A 53 -11.18 10.60 6.92
C TYR A 53 -10.50 10.73 8.29
N LEU A 54 -9.17 10.91 8.29
CA LEU A 54 -8.39 11.16 9.50
C LEU A 54 -7.92 12.61 9.58
N ILE A 55 -7.12 13.04 8.62
CA ILE A 55 -6.40 14.31 8.67
C ILE A 55 -5.92 14.72 7.28
N ASN A 56 -5.54 15.99 7.12
CA ASN A 56 -4.81 16.49 5.96
C ASN A 56 -3.34 16.73 6.37
N ILE A 57 -2.41 16.32 5.52
CA ILE A 57 -0.97 16.46 5.75
C ILE A 57 -0.28 17.10 4.54
N ASN A 58 0.91 17.63 4.77
CA ASN A 58 1.85 17.97 3.70
C ASN A 58 2.76 16.77 3.43
N ALA A 59 2.62 16.17 2.25
CA ALA A 59 3.45 15.06 1.79
C ALA A 59 4.57 15.57 0.87
N ASN A 60 5.79 15.11 1.12
CA ASN A 60 6.92 15.38 0.24
C ASN A 60 6.95 14.38 -0.92
N LEU A 61 7.05 14.89 -2.14
CA LEU A 61 7.17 14.09 -3.35
C LEU A 61 8.64 13.85 -3.70
N ALA A 62 8.90 12.88 -4.59
CA ALA A 62 10.25 12.51 -5.03
C ALA A 62 11.07 13.65 -5.66
N ASN A 63 10.42 14.73 -6.11
CA ASN A 63 11.07 15.94 -6.62
C ASN A 63 11.31 17.02 -5.53
N ASN A 64 11.18 16.66 -4.25
CA ASN A 64 11.24 17.55 -3.08
C ASN A 64 10.17 18.65 -3.03
N SER A 65 9.14 18.59 -3.87
CA SER A 65 7.96 19.45 -3.69
C SER A 65 7.05 18.91 -2.59
N SER A 66 6.40 19.81 -1.86
CA SER A 66 5.37 19.46 -0.88
C SER A 66 3.98 19.63 -1.49
N VAL A 67 3.10 18.67 -1.25
CA VAL A 67 1.69 18.74 -1.65
C VAL A 67 0.79 18.43 -0.46
N GLU A 68 -0.30 19.17 -0.32
CA GLU A 68 -1.35 18.80 0.63
C GLU A 68 -2.07 17.55 0.14
N THR A 69 -2.28 16.59 1.04
CA THR A 69 -3.04 15.38 0.76
C THR A 69 -3.84 14.93 1.98
N ASN A 70 -4.97 14.28 1.70
CA ASN A 70 -5.85 13.73 2.73
C ASN A 70 -5.41 12.31 3.10
N VAL A 71 -5.54 11.99 4.38
CA VAL A 71 -5.24 10.69 4.97
C VAL A 71 -6.53 10.07 5.48
N TYR A 72 -6.67 8.78 5.25
CA TYR A 72 -7.84 7.98 5.62
C TYR A 72 -7.42 6.78 6.46
N LEU A 73 -8.32 6.30 7.31
CA LEU A 73 -8.14 5.06 8.05
C LEU A 73 -8.50 3.88 7.15
N ALA A 74 -7.58 2.94 6.99
CA ALA A 74 -7.84 1.68 6.33
C ALA A 74 -7.55 0.53 7.28
N THR A 75 -8.39 -0.49 7.26
CA THR A 75 -8.09 -1.79 7.86
C THR A 75 -7.62 -2.71 6.74
N VAL A 76 -6.39 -3.24 6.85
CA VAL A 76 -5.81 -4.17 5.86
C VAL A 76 -5.54 -5.52 6.48
N VAL A 77 -5.62 -6.59 5.69
CA VAL A 77 -5.11 -7.90 6.08
C VAL A 77 -3.67 -8.01 5.57
N TRP A 78 -2.72 -7.98 6.50
CA TRP A 78 -1.29 -8.06 6.22
C TRP A 78 -0.70 -9.32 6.84
N ASN A 79 -0.20 -10.23 6.00
CA ASN A 79 0.26 -11.56 6.43
C ASN A 79 -0.77 -12.33 7.27
N GLY A 80 -2.06 -12.22 6.91
CA GLY A 80 -3.17 -12.85 7.65
C GLY A 80 -3.62 -12.11 8.91
N VAL A 81 -3.02 -10.96 9.24
CA VAL A 81 -3.34 -10.17 10.44
C VAL A 81 -3.99 -8.85 10.04
N GLU A 82 -5.11 -8.52 10.66
CA GLU A 82 -5.75 -7.20 10.47
C GLU A 82 -4.93 -6.08 11.10
N ARG A 83 -4.72 -5.00 10.35
CA ARG A 83 -3.99 -3.81 10.81
C ARG A 83 -4.72 -2.54 10.40
N ASN A 84 -4.88 -1.64 11.36
CA ASN A 84 -5.32 -0.27 11.08
C ASN A 84 -4.11 0.57 10.66
N ILE A 85 -4.18 1.15 9.46
CA ILE A 85 -3.11 1.92 8.86
C ILE A 85 -3.62 3.25 8.29
N ALA A 86 -2.71 4.19 8.13
CA ALA A 86 -2.98 5.44 7.40
C ALA A 86 -2.82 5.21 5.89
N ALA A 87 -3.90 5.41 5.14
CA ALA A 87 -3.90 5.41 3.67
C ALA A 87 -3.91 6.85 3.15
N LEU A 88 -2.86 7.25 2.43
CA LEU A 88 -2.77 8.57 1.79
C LEU A 88 -3.57 8.57 0.48
N MET A 89 -4.28 9.66 0.22
CA MET A 89 -4.88 9.87 -1.09
C MET A 89 -3.78 10.07 -2.14
N GLY A 90 -3.74 9.21 -3.16
CA GLY A 90 -2.72 9.23 -4.21
C GLY A 90 -3.22 8.60 -5.50
N ARG A 91 -2.62 8.94 -6.65
CA ARG A 91 -3.15 8.52 -7.97
C ARG A 91 -3.00 7.02 -8.23
N ARG A 92 -1.98 6.38 -7.67
CA ARG A 92 -1.67 4.96 -7.85
C ARG A 92 -1.77 4.26 -6.50
N PRO A 93 -2.26 3.01 -6.44
CA PRO A 93 -2.10 2.18 -5.26
C PRO A 93 -0.63 1.82 -5.05
N LEU A 94 -0.05 2.26 -3.93
CA LEU A 94 1.34 1.99 -3.56
C LEU A 94 1.39 1.35 -2.17
N ILE A 95 2.25 0.35 -2.00
CA ILE A 95 2.69 -0.14 -0.68
C ILE A 95 4.00 0.58 -0.38
N GLY A 96 4.04 1.33 0.72
CA GLY A 96 5.26 1.99 1.20
C GLY A 96 5.98 1.18 2.27
N THR A 97 7.14 1.69 2.69
CA THR A 97 8.05 0.98 3.58
C THR A 97 7.53 0.82 5.01
N ALA A 98 6.56 1.63 5.45
CA ALA A 98 5.95 1.45 6.78
C ALA A 98 5.12 0.15 6.88
N LEU A 99 4.56 -0.37 5.77
CA LEU A 99 3.94 -1.71 5.76
C LEU A 99 4.98 -2.84 5.75
N LEU A 100 6.21 -2.53 5.35
CA LEU A 100 7.34 -3.46 5.28
C LEU A 100 8.21 -3.42 6.54
N GLU A 101 7.85 -2.62 7.54
CA GLU A 101 8.60 -2.53 8.79
C GLU A 101 8.71 -3.91 9.46
N ASN A 102 9.93 -4.34 9.77
CA ASN A 102 10.27 -5.67 10.31
C ASN A 102 9.97 -6.86 9.38
N TYR A 103 9.82 -6.61 8.07
CA TYR A 103 9.74 -7.64 7.05
C TYR A 103 10.97 -7.60 6.13
N HIS A 104 11.33 -8.75 5.57
CA HIS A 104 12.24 -8.86 4.45
C HIS A 104 11.46 -8.75 3.14
N LEU A 105 12.03 -8.03 2.17
CA LEU A 105 11.51 -7.91 0.81
C LEU A 105 12.56 -8.45 -0.16
N SER A 106 12.17 -9.43 -0.97
CA SER A 106 12.98 -9.94 -2.08
C SER A 106 12.23 -9.78 -3.41
N ILE A 107 12.95 -9.37 -4.45
CA ILE A 107 12.38 -9.12 -5.79
C ILE A 107 13.32 -9.64 -6.86
N ASP A 108 12.79 -10.49 -7.75
CA ASP A 108 13.45 -10.87 -9.00
C ASP A 108 12.98 -9.95 -10.12
N PHE A 109 13.81 -8.99 -10.55
CA PHE A 109 13.45 -8.05 -11.63
C PHE A 109 13.57 -8.67 -13.03
N CYS A 110 12.66 -9.58 -13.34
CA CYS A 110 12.37 -10.08 -14.67
C CYS A 110 10.85 -10.14 -14.88
N GLU A 111 10.37 -10.23 -16.13
CA GLU A 111 8.93 -10.33 -16.38
C GLU A 111 8.37 -11.61 -15.74
N ARG A 112 7.33 -11.46 -14.91
CA ARG A 112 6.78 -12.51 -14.01
C ARG A 112 7.75 -13.01 -12.94
N GLY A 113 8.79 -12.23 -12.62
CA GLY A 113 9.70 -12.52 -11.52
C GLY A 113 8.99 -12.44 -10.17
N THR A 114 9.53 -13.14 -9.17
CA THR A 114 8.92 -13.26 -7.84
C THR A 114 9.03 -11.94 -7.08
N VAL A 115 7.97 -11.58 -6.35
CA VAL A 115 8.03 -10.63 -5.24
C VAL A 115 7.65 -11.36 -3.97
N LEU A 116 8.48 -11.28 -2.95
CA LEU A 116 8.29 -11.96 -1.68
C LEU A 116 8.40 -10.99 -0.52
N VAL A 117 7.44 -11.05 0.40
CA VAL A 117 7.53 -10.39 1.72
C VAL A 117 7.34 -11.44 2.81
N ASP A 118 8.33 -11.57 3.69
CA ASP A 118 8.35 -12.51 4.81
C ASP A 118 8.98 -11.90 6.07
N GLU A 119 8.80 -12.56 7.20
CA GLU A 119 9.31 -12.07 8.49
C GLU A 119 10.84 -12.17 8.53
N ILE A 120 11.48 -11.19 9.18
CA ILE A 120 12.93 -11.24 9.43
C ILE A 120 13.19 -12.33 10.50
N LEU A 121 14.15 -13.22 10.22
CA LEU A 121 14.62 -14.26 11.14
C LEU A 121 15.47 -13.72 12.30
#